data_AF-X1KEI1-F1
#
_entry.id   AF-X1KEI1-F1
#
_cell.length_a   1.000
_cell.length_b   1.000
_cell.length_c   1.000
_cell.angle_alpha   90.00
_cell.angle_beta   90.00
_cell.angle_gamma   90.00
#
_symmetry.space_group_name_H-M   'P 1'
#
loop_
_entity.id
_entity.type
_entity.pdbx_description
1 polymer ?
#
loop_
_entity_poly.entity_id
_entity_poly.type
_entity_poly.pdbx_seq_one_letter_code
_entity_poly.pdbx_strand_id
1 'polypeptide(L)'
;MDNALKNGFSVAWGSDMSDKGFSRNHGLAIVPEKDWEEMTEEELNNVFKTPCKQKNITQELRQEGFDNFTTTDDHGMHITGVGKDQKGNKFYKVKNSWGEYGPYDGYLYASKAYILYKSINYMVHKDAVPEHIMEKSGID
;
A
#
# COMPACT_ATOMS: atom_id res chain seq x y z
N MET A 1 -2.63 -3.28 10.93
CA MET A 1 -1.40 -2.67 10.39
C MET A 1 -0.93 -1.47 11.22
N ASP A 2 -1.72 -0.39 11.34
CA ASP A 2 -1.35 0.78 12.16
C ASP A 2 -0.98 0.44 13.62
N ASN A 3 -1.79 -0.41 14.27
CA ASN A 3 -1.50 -0.87 15.64
C ASN A 3 -0.15 -1.59 15.74
N ALA A 4 0.14 -2.49 14.80
CA ALA A 4 1.38 -3.23 14.76
C ALA A 4 2.59 -2.29 14.69
N LEU A 5 2.59 -1.36 13.72
CA LEU A 5 3.68 -0.42 13.50
C LEU A 5 3.87 0.54 14.69
N LYS A 6 2.77 0.98 15.32
CA LYS A 6 2.82 1.83 16.52
C LYS A 6 3.43 1.11 17.72
N ASN A 7 3.25 -0.21 17.83
CA ASN A 7 3.74 -1.03 18.93
C ASN A 7 5.09 -1.71 18.62
N GLY A 8 5.84 -1.21 17.62
CA GLY A 8 7.18 -1.70 17.31
C GLY A 8 7.23 -3.00 16.49
N PHE A 9 6.09 -3.52 16.07
CA PHE A 9 6.02 -4.66 15.16
C PHE A 9 6.10 -4.21 13.71
N SER A 10 6.60 -5.09 12.85
CA SER A 10 6.58 -4.93 11.41
C SER A 10 5.58 -5.91 10.77
N VAL A 11 5.33 -5.79 9.47
CA VAL A 11 4.24 -6.51 8.80
C VAL A 11 4.75 -7.15 7.51
N ALA A 12 4.70 -8.48 7.42
CA ALA A 12 4.89 -9.15 6.13
C ALA A 12 3.64 -8.90 5.28
N TRP A 13 3.81 -8.49 4.03
CA TRP A 13 2.74 -7.93 3.22
C TRP A 13 2.74 -8.56 1.83
N GLY A 14 1.66 -9.27 1.49
CA GLY A 14 1.39 -9.77 0.14
C GLY A 14 0.49 -8.79 -0.61
N SER A 15 0.89 -8.38 -1.81
CA SER A 15 0.18 -7.37 -2.60
C SER A 15 0.39 -7.56 -4.08
N ASP A 16 -0.59 -7.11 -4.85
CA ASP A 16 -0.43 -6.85 -6.28
C ASP A 16 0.53 -5.65 -6.48
N MET A 17 1.54 -5.81 -7.34
CA MET A 17 2.46 -4.74 -7.77
C MET A 17 2.44 -4.49 -9.29
N SER A 18 1.55 -5.16 -10.02
CA SER A 18 1.35 -4.98 -11.46
C SER A 18 0.54 -3.71 -11.81
N ASP A 19 -0.12 -3.11 -10.80
CA ASP A 19 -0.90 -1.89 -10.96
C ASP A 19 -0.05 -0.70 -11.44
N LYS A 20 -0.62 0.12 -12.33
CA LYS A 20 0.02 1.36 -12.85
C LYS A 20 0.46 2.31 -11.74
N GLY A 21 -0.19 2.25 -10.59
CA GLY A 21 0.12 2.99 -9.38
C GLY A 21 1.39 2.57 -8.67
N PHE A 22 1.98 1.41 -8.98
CA PHE A 22 3.24 0.95 -8.42
C PHE A 22 4.41 1.43 -9.28
N SER A 23 5.13 2.46 -8.81
CA SER A 23 6.28 3.02 -9.54
C SER A 23 7.58 2.80 -8.78
N ARG A 24 8.40 1.89 -9.29
CA ARG A 24 9.77 1.64 -8.81
C ARG A 24 10.66 2.87 -8.94
N ASN A 25 10.54 3.58 -10.06
CA ASN A 25 11.39 4.72 -10.37
C ASN A 25 11.14 5.90 -9.42
N HIS A 26 9.90 6.06 -8.95
CA HIS A 26 9.54 7.09 -7.98
C HIS A 26 9.54 6.59 -6.53
N GLY A 27 9.68 5.27 -6.31
CA GLY A 27 9.60 4.66 -4.99
C GLY A 27 8.22 4.84 -4.34
N LEU A 28 7.15 4.85 -5.12
CA LEU A 28 5.79 5.12 -4.66
C LEU A 28 4.81 4.05 -5.14
N ALA A 29 3.85 3.71 -4.29
CA ALA A 29 2.65 2.96 -4.67
C ALA A 29 1.41 3.77 -4.30
N ILE A 30 0.62 4.20 -5.29
CA ILE A 30 -0.52 5.11 -5.11
C ILE A 30 -1.75 4.64 -5.88
N VAL A 31 -2.94 5.09 -5.46
CA VAL A 31 -4.17 4.90 -6.22
C VAL A 31 -4.80 6.27 -6.39
N PRO A 32 -4.53 6.99 -7.49
CA PRO A 32 -5.12 8.30 -7.74
C PRO A 32 -6.66 8.23 -7.77
N GLU A 33 -7.33 9.30 -7.36
CA GLU A 33 -8.80 9.40 -7.42
C GLU A 33 -9.31 9.33 -8.87
N LYS A 34 -8.63 10.04 -9.77
CA LYS A 34 -8.91 10.05 -11.20
C LYS A 34 -8.34 8.81 -11.88
N ASP A 35 -9.10 8.20 -12.78
CA ASP A 35 -8.66 7.00 -13.50
C ASP A 35 -7.54 7.33 -14.49
N TRP A 36 -6.62 6.38 -14.67
CA TRP A 36 -5.41 6.56 -15.48
C TRP A 36 -5.73 6.89 -16.94
N GLU A 37 -6.81 6.32 -17.47
CA GLU A 37 -7.30 6.48 -18.83
C GLU A 37 -7.90 7.88 -19.07
N GLU A 38 -8.31 8.56 -18.00
CA GLU A 38 -8.92 9.89 -18.06
C GLU A 38 -7.91 11.02 -17.82
N MET A 39 -6.68 10.67 -17.43
CA MET A 39 -5.62 11.63 -17.18
C MET A 39 -5.05 12.20 -18.48
N THR A 40 -4.84 13.51 -18.49
CA THR A 40 -4.03 14.21 -19.50
C THR A 40 -2.57 13.79 -19.40
N GLU A 41 -1.79 14.03 -20.46
CA GLU A 41 -0.34 13.78 -20.46
C GLU A 41 0.37 14.54 -19.32
N GLU A 42 -0.05 15.76 -19.01
CA GLU A 42 0.50 16.54 -17.91
C GLU A 42 0.22 15.88 -16.55
N GLU A 43 -1.01 15.42 -16.32
CA GLU A 43 -1.39 14.72 -15.09
C GLU A 43 -0.60 13.41 -14.93
N LEU A 44 -0.49 12.60 -15.99
CA LEU A 44 0.30 11.37 -16.00
C LEU A 44 1.78 11.65 -15.66
N ASN A 45 2.34 12.73 -16.19
CA ASN A 45 3.73 13.13 -15.92
C ASN A 45 3.97 13.63 -14.49
N ASN A 46 2.92 14.06 -13.79
CA ASN A 46 3.01 14.70 -12.47
C ASN A 46 2.47 13.87 -11.31
N VAL A 47 1.68 12.82 -11.59
CA VAL A 47 0.96 12.01 -10.59
C VAL A 47 1.85 11.39 -9.51
N PHE A 48 3.12 11.09 -9.83
CA PHE A 48 4.12 10.58 -8.90
C PHE A 48 5.07 11.66 -8.35
N LYS A 49 5.09 12.85 -8.94
CA LYS A 49 6.00 13.93 -8.57
C LYS A 49 5.40 14.88 -7.55
N THR A 50 4.07 14.95 -7.50
CA THR A 50 3.32 15.83 -6.59
C THR A 50 2.19 15.06 -5.91
N PRO A 51 1.82 15.39 -4.66
CA PRO A 51 0.74 14.70 -3.96
C PRO A 51 -0.59 14.85 -4.68
N CYS A 52 -1.07 13.73 -5.19
CA CYS A 52 -2.38 13.59 -5.78
C CYS A 52 -3.39 13.07 -4.74
N LYS A 53 -4.66 13.44 -4.94
CA LYS A 53 -5.77 12.91 -4.14
C LYS A 53 -5.91 11.42 -4.44
N GLN A 54 -6.02 10.62 -3.38
CA GLN A 54 -6.13 9.17 -3.49
C GLN A 54 -7.59 8.74 -3.60
N LYS A 55 -7.85 7.65 -4.33
CA LYS A 55 -9.18 7.03 -4.41
C LYS A 55 -9.63 6.55 -3.03
N ASN A 56 -10.92 6.74 -2.74
CA ASN A 56 -11.54 6.16 -1.55
C ASN A 56 -11.89 4.69 -1.85
N ILE A 57 -11.24 3.76 -1.16
CA ILE A 57 -11.41 2.33 -1.40
C ILE A 57 -12.51 1.78 -0.51
N THR A 58 -13.62 1.35 -1.11
CA THR A 58 -14.70 0.64 -0.41
C THR A 58 -14.45 -0.87 -0.42
N GLN A 59 -15.22 -1.61 0.39
CA GLN A 59 -15.11 -3.07 0.43
C GLN A 59 -15.55 -3.69 -0.90
N GLU A 60 -16.57 -3.12 -1.54
CA GLU A 60 -17.11 -3.57 -2.82
C GLU A 60 -16.08 -3.37 -3.94
N LEU A 61 -15.46 -2.18 -4.02
CA LEU A 61 -14.41 -1.92 -5.00
C LEU A 61 -13.22 -2.86 -4.83
N ARG A 62 -12.81 -3.10 -3.58
CA ARG A 62 -11.75 -4.07 -3.26
C ARG A 62 -12.12 -5.48 -3.73
N GLN A 63 -13.35 -5.92 -3.47
CA GLN A 63 -13.81 -7.24 -3.85
C GLN A 63 -13.89 -7.40 -5.37
N GLU A 64 -14.45 -6.40 -6.07
CA GLU A 64 -14.50 -6.38 -7.53
C GLU A 64 -13.10 -6.52 -8.14
N GLY A 65 -12.12 -5.79 -7.60
CA GLY A 65 -10.74 -5.85 -8.08
C GLY A 65 -10.10 -7.24 -7.95
N PHE A 66 -10.46 -7.99 -6.89
CA PHE A 66 -10.03 -9.38 -6.72
C PHE A 66 -10.78 -10.32 -7.69
N ASP A 67 -12.10 -10.20 -7.78
CA ASP A 67 -12.95 -11.08 -8.58
C ASP A 67 -12.71 -10.92 -10.09
N ASN A 68 -12.34 -9.73 -10.54
CA ASN A 68 -12.05 -9.43 -11.94
C ASN A 68 -10.56 -9.54 -12.30
N PHE A 69 -9.72 -10.02 -11.38
CA PHE A 69 -8.27 -10.22 -11.54
C PHE A 69 -7.46 -8.95 -11.83
N THR A 70 -7.97 -7.76 -11.52
CA THR A 70 -7.15 -6.52 -11.52
C THR A 70 -6.33 -6.37 -10.24
N THR A 71 -6.55 -7.23 -9.25
CA THR A 71 -5.75 -7.39 -8.03
C THR A 71 -5.50 -8.88 -7.81
N THR A 72 -4.23 -9.29 -7.93
CA THR A 72 -3.75 -10.66 -7.81
C THR A 72 -2.61 -10.76 -6.80
N ASP A 73 -2.23 -11.99 -6.41
CA ASP A 73 -1.10 -12.19 -5.51
C ASP A 73 0.18 -12.43 -6.32
N ASP A 74 0.99 -11.38 -6.48
CA ASP A 74 2.19 -11.44 -7.32
C ASP A 74 3.50 -11.13 -6.57
N HIS A 75 3.47 -10.56 -5.35
CA HIS A 75 4.70 -10.22 -4.64
C HIS A 75 4.59 -10.08 -3.12
N GLY A 76 5.65 -10.53 -2.42
CA GLY A 76 5.82 -10.41 -0.97
C GLY A 76 6.82 -9.31 -0.60
N MET A 77 6.41 -8.40 0.28
CA MET A 77 7.20 -7.27 0.77
C MET A 77 7.10 -7.12 2.29
N HIS A 78 7.84 -6.17 2.87
CA HIS A 78 7.88 -5.98 4.32
C HIS A 78 7.63 -4.52 4.71
N ILE A 79 6.52 -4.25 5.38
CA ILE A 79 6.21 -2.92 5.89
C ILE A 79 6.91 -2.71 7.23
N THR A 80 7.72 -1.65 7.30
CA THR A 80 8.65 -1.38 8.40
C THR A 80 8.37 -0.06 9.13
N GLY A 81 7.46 0.76 8.63
CA GLY A 81 7.12 2.03 9.27
C GLY A 81 6.06 2.82 8.54
N VAL A 82 5.90 4.07 8.95
CA VAL A 82 4.99 5.05 8.34
C VAL A 82 5.73 6.33 8.01
N GLY A 83 5.38 6.95 6.89
CA GLY A 83 5.82 8.27 6.47
C GLY A 83 4.62 9.18 6.22
N LYS A 84 4.89 10.47 6.04
CA LYS A 84 3.90 11.44 5.58
C LYS A 84 4.48 12.24 4.42
N ASP A 85 3.62 12.57 3.46
CA ASP A 85 3.97 13.52 2.42
C ASP A 85 3.86 14.98 2.94
N GLN A 86 4.17 15.95 2.08
CA GLN A 86 4.09 17.39 2.39
C GLN A 86 2.68 17.91 2.67
N LYS A 87 1.63 17.15 2.36
CA LYS A 87 0.23 17.46 2.70
C LYS A 87 -0.25 16.69 3.94
N GLY A 88 0.64 15.91 4.58
CA GLY A 88 0.34 15.12 5.76
C GLY A 88 -0.35 13.79 5.46
N ASN A 89 -0.47 13.38 4.19
CA ASN A 89 -1.07 12.11 3.83
C ASN A 89 -0.18 10.96 4.30
N LYS A 90 -0.79 9.93 4.91
CA LYS A 90 -0.06 8.77 5.45
C LYS A 90 0.36 7.82 4.32
N PHE A 91 1.62 7.41 4.36
CA PHE A 91 2.18 6.32 3.59
C PHE A 91 2.81 5.28 4.50
N TYR A 92 2.86 4.04 4.04
CA TYR A 92 3.55 2.94 4.69
C TYR A 92 4.93 2.78 4.05
N LYS A 93 5.98 2.77 4.86
CA LYS A 93 7.35 2.53 4.41
C LYS A 93 7.53 1.03 4.20
N VAL A 94 7.85 0.63 2.98
CA VAL A 94 7.93 -0.76 2.55
C VAL A 94 9.36 -1.06 2.11
N LYS A 95 9.95 -2.08 2.73
CA LYS A 95 11.20 -2.69 2.30
C LYS A 95 10.90 -3.69 1.21
N ASN A 96 11.55 -3.54 0.06
CA ASN A 96 11.50 -4.51 -1.02
C ASN A 96 12.76 -5.40 -1.03
N SER A 97 12.81 -6.39 -1.93
CA SER A 97 13.84 -7.43 -2.01
C SER A 97 14.63 -7.42 -3.32
N TRP A 98 14.62 -6.31 -4.06
CA TRP A 98 15.31 -6.17 -5.35
C TRP A 98 16.65 -5.42 -5.29
N GLY A 99 17.28 -5.41 -4.11
CA GLY A 99 18.50 -4.62 -3.86
C GLY A 99 18.22 -3.13 -3.75
N GLU A 100 19.27 -2.32 -3.91
CA GLU A 100 19.18 -0.86 -3.87
C GLU A 100 18.70 -0.33 -5.22
N TYR A 101 17.55 0.34 -5.22
CA TYR A 101 16.98 0.98 -6.41
C TYR A 101 16.07 2.15 -6.01
N GLY A 102 15.77 2.99 -6.99
CA GLY A 102 14.87 4.12 -6.83
C GLY A 102 15.41 5.16 -5.84
N PRO A 103 14.57 6.13 -5.44
CA PRO A 103 15.02 7.26 -4.62
C PRO A 103 15.17 6.95 -3.12
N TYR A 104 14.85 5.73 -2.67
CA TYR A 104 14.81 5.36 -1.27
C TYR A 104 15.60 4.07 -0.97
N ASP A 105 16.69 3.83 -1.69
CA ASP A 105 17.65 2.74 -1.43
C ASP A 105 16.98 1.35 -1.32
N GLY A 106 16.07 1.04 -2.26
CA GLY A 106 15.33 -0.22 -2.30
C GLY A 106 14.04 -0.25 -1.45
N TYR A 107 13.71 0.85 -0.78
CA TYR A 107 12.40 1.05 -0.14
C TYR A 107 11.43 1.76 -1.10
N LEU A 108 10.15 1.66 -0.77
CA LEU A 108 9.08 2.45 -1.37
C LEU A 108 8.09 2.92 -0.31
N TYR A 109 7.24 3.86 -0.68
CA TYR A 109 6.15 4.35 0.15
C TYR A 109 4.81 4.03 -0.51
N ALA A 110 4.00 3.19 0.15
CA ALA A 110 2.68 2.83 -0.31
C ALA A 110 1.61 3.69 0.37
N SER A 111 0.73 4.32 -0.40
CA SER A 111 -0.35 5.12 0.15
C SER A 111 -1.35 4.21 0.91
N LYS A 112 -2.09 4.79 1.85
CA LYS A 112 -3.16 4.04 2.53
C LYS A 112 -4.18 3.46 1.54
N ALA A 113 -4.49 4.17 0.45
CA ALA A 113 -5.40 3.68 -0.57
C ALA A 113 -4.82 2.45 -1.29
N TYR A 114 -3.52 2.47 -1.62
CA TYR A 114 -2.85 1.32 -2.23
C TYR A 114 -2.88 0.10 -1.29
N ILE A 115 -2.57 0.28 -0.01
CA ILE A 115 -2.66 -0.80 0.98
C ILE A 115 -4.08 -1.38 1.04
N LEU A 116 -5.12 -0.54 1.11
CA LEU A 116 -6.50 -1.02 1.20
C LEU A 116 -6.94 -1.77 -0.06
N TYR A 117 -6.50 -1.30 -1.23
CA TYR A 117 -6.95 -1.86 -2.50
C TYR A 117 -6.18 -3.11 -2.90
N LYS A 118 -4.84 -3.07 -2.83
CA LYS A 118 -3.97 -4.07 -3.47
C LYS A 118 -3.39 -5.13 -2.55
N SER A 119 -3.57 -5.01 -1.23
CA SER A 119 -3.16 -6.09 -0.31
C SER A 119 -4.01 -7.34 -0.53
N ILE A 120 -3.39 -8.51 -0.65
CA ILE A 120 -4.09 -9.80 -0.65
C ILE A 120 -4.16 -10.33 0.77
N ASN A 121 -3.01 -10.44 1.41
CA ASN A 121 -2.88 -10.88 2.79
C ASN A 121 -1.76 -10.10 3.50
N TYR A 122 -1.65 -10.32 4.80
CA TYR A 122 -0.50 -9.86 5.56
C TYR A 122 -0.34 -10.76 6.80
N MET A 123 0.88 -10.79 7.33
CA MET A 123 1.18 -11.46 8.59
C MET A 123 1.77 -10.46 9.58
N VAL A 124 1.36 -10.62 10.84
CA VAL A 124 1.88 -9.91 12.00
C VAL A 124 2.00 -10.86 13.17
N HIS A 125 2.82 -10.49 14.14
CA HIS A 125 2.82 -11.15 15.43
C HIS A 125 1.45 -11.01 16.11
N LYS A 126 1.01 -12.02 16.88
CA LYS A 126 -0.29 -11.99 17.59
C LYS A 126 -0.44 -10.75 18.48
N ASP A 127 0.59 -10.42 19.25
CA ASP A 127 0.62 -9.24 20.13
C ASP A 127 0.50 -7.89 19.38
N ALA A 128 0.65 -7.90 18.06
CA ALA A 128 0.48 -6.72 17.22
C ALA A 128 -0.99 -6.48 16.84
N VAL A 129 -1.87 -7.45 17.07
CA VAL A 129 -3.30 -7.41 16.77
C VAL A 129 -4.04 -6.76 17.95
N PRO A 130 -4.92 -5.77 17.71
CA PRO A 130 -5.75 -5.22 18.78
C PRO A 130 -6.60 -6.29 19.46
N GLU A 131 -6.72 -6.22 20.79
CA GLU A 131 -7.44 -7.19 21.63
C GLU A 131 -8.87 -7.47 21.10
N HIS A 132 -9.65 -6.42 20.83
CA HIS A 132 -11.00 -6.55 20.29
C HIS A 132 -11.10 -7.25 18.90
N ILE A 133 -10.00 -7.34 18.15
CA ILE A 133 -9.93 -8.10 16.90
C ILE A 133 -9.58 -9.56 17.20
N MET A 134 -8.63 -9.81 18.11
CA MET A 134 -8.28 -11.16 18.57
C MET A 134 -9.49 -11.91 19.13
N GLU A 135 -10.27 -11.25 19.99
CA GLU A 135 -11.52 -11.79 20.55
C GLU A 135 -12.53 -12.17 19.46
N LYS A 136 -12.74 -11.29 18.46
CA LYS A 136 -13.64 -11.55 17.32
C LYS A 136 -13.15 -12.69 16.44
N SER A 137 -11.84 -12.91 16.39
CA SER A 137 -11.22 -13.98 15.61
C SER A 137 -11.09 -15.30 16.38
N GLY A 138 -11.44 -15.33 17.67
CA GLY A 138 -11.34 -16.54 18.50
C GLY A 138 -9.90 -17.01 18.71
N ILE A 139 -8.95 -16.07 18.75
CA ILE A 139 -7.53 -16.37 18.96
C ILE A 139 -7.17 -15.99 20.40
N ASP A 140 -6.74 -16.98 21.18
CA ASP A 140 -6.11 -16.81 22.49
C ASP A 140 -4.65 -16.30 22.36
#